data_AF-A0A3B8P3I8-F1
#
_entry.id   AF-A0A3B8P3I8-F1
#
_cell.length_a   1.000
_cell.length_b   1.000
_cell.length_c   1.000
_cell.angle_alpha   90.00
_cell.angle_beta   90.00
_cell.angle_gamma   90.00
#
_symmetry.space_group_name_H-M   'P 1'
#
loop_
_entity.id
_entity.type
_entity.pdbx_description
1 polymer ?
#
loop_
_entity_poly.entity_id
_entity_poly.type
_entity_poly.pdbx_seq_one_letter_code
_entity_poly.pdbx_strand_id
1 'polypeptide(L)'
;MDPNFGYDPYFSGATLYNSFAVVFAAVFFFAAAIGTVLYVFEAIGLYRLAKKRGIPLYGLAWVPIFNTYILGKIADDVNFCRRNKRTKYSGILLGLTIAVTVLSLVVGIVSACLFLNGGDFYFTQDVLPGDVMLLVFLLFACGSLVSVLSIVLEVFLFIALYRIYYGYDQMNATLYEVLSILFSFMTPIFLFILRNRPLLPPDPRTFAGGVPPMGMTQPAGEGMTPPVTAENNFDPTNRKDV
;
A
#
# COMPACT_ATOMS: atom_id res chain seq x y z
N MET A 1 21.23 -44.58 41.22
CA MET A 1 20.74 -43.28 40.74
C MET A 1 21.81 -42.27 41.12
N ASP A 2 22.55 -41.78 40.14
CA ASP A 2 23.65 -40.85 40.37
C ASP A 2 23.07 -39.51 40.88
N PRO A 3 23.46 -39.01 42.06
CA PRO A 3 22.94 -37.75 42.62
C PRO A 3 23.46 -36.51 41.88
N ASN A 4 24.32 -36.70 40.88
CA ASN A 4 24.96 -35.65 40.07
C ASN A 4 24.34 -35.55 38.66
N PHE A 5 23.03 -35.74 38.49
CA PHE A 5 22.36 -35.23 37.30
C PHE A 5 22.32 -33.70 37.43
N GLY A 6 23.46 -33.07 37.16
CA GLY A 6 23.69 -31.65 37.31
C GLY A 6 22.65 -30.90 36.51
N TYR A 7 21.82 -30.13 37.21
CA TYR A 7 21.08 -29.06 36.58
C TYR A 7 22.13 -28.10 36.01
N ASP A 8 22.33 -28.14 34.69
CA ASP A 8 23.10 -27.09 34.02
C ASP A 8 22.32 -25.78 34.21
N PRO A 9 22.85 -24.80 34.96
CA PRO A 9 22.13 -23.55 35.24
C PRO A 9 21.86 -22.73 33.97
N TYR A 10 22.55 -23.06 32.87
CA TYR A 10 22.38 -22.49 31.55
C TYR A 10 21.27 -23.16 30.72
N PHE A 11 20.73 -24.30 31.15
CA PHE A 11 19.65 -25.02 30.48
C PHE A 11 18.36 -24.97 31.31
N SER A 12 18.02 -23.79 31.83
CA SER A 12 16.72 -23.54 32.45
C SER A 12 15.73 -23.01 31.40
N GLY A 13 14.42 -23.15 31.64
CA GLY A 13 13.40 -22.59 30.74
C GLY A 13 13.57 -21.07 30.51
N ALA A 14 14.13 -20.35 31.49
CA ALA A 14 14.39 -18.92 31.42
C ALA A 14 15.57 -18.57 30.47
N THR A 15 16.65 -19.34 30.48
CA THR A 15 17.80 -19.12 29.58
C THR A 15 17.46 -19.47 28.12
N LEU A 16 16.64 -20.50 27.91
CA LEU A 16 16.07 -20.81 26.58
C LEU A 16 15.18 -19.69 26.06
N TYR A 17 14.23 -19.21 26.89
CA TYR A 17 13.36 -18.08 26.53
C TYR A 17 14.16 -16.82 26.14
N ASN A 18 15.16 -16.43 26.94
CA ASN A 18 16.00 -15.26 26.66
C ASN A 18 16.81 -15.44 25.37
N SER A 19 17.32 -16.64 25.08
CA SER A 19 18.06 -16.92 23.85
C SER A 19 17.17 -16.82 22.61
N PHE A 20 15.96 -17.38 22.66
CA PHE A 20 14.97 -17.23 21.59
C PHE A 20 14.56 -15.76 21.40
N ALA A 21 14.33 -15.03 22.49
CA ALA A 21 13.98 -13.61 22.47
C ALA A 21 15.02 -12.77 21.70
N VAL A 22 16.31 -12.96 21.98
CA VAL A 22 17.41 -12.22 21.32
C VAL A 22 17.49 -12.56 19.83
N VAL A 23 17.34 -13.84 19.46
CA VAL A 23 17.34 -14.26 18.06
C VAL A 23 16.15 -13.65 17.31
N PHE A 24 14.95 -13.71 17.87
CA PHE A 24 13.77 -13.08 17.28
C PHE A 24 13.97 -11.57 17.14
N ALA A 25 14.46 -10.89 18.17
CA ALA A 25 14.74 -9.46 18.13
C ALA A 25 15.74 -9.10 17.01
N ALA A 26 16.81 -9.89 16.84
CA ALA A 26 17.77 -9.69 15.77
C ALA A 26 17.12 -9.86 14.39
N VAL A 27 16.34 -10.92 14.18
CA VAL A 27 15.60 -11.16 12.92
C VAL A 27 14.64 -10.01 12.62
N PHE A 28 13.89 -9.54 13.63
CA PHE A 28 12.99 -8.39 13.49
C PHE A 28 13.75 -7.11 13.11
N PHE A 29 14.93 -6.88 13.68
CA PHE A 29 15.76 -5.72 13.34
C PHE A 29 16.22 -5.75 11.88
N PHE A 30 16.70 -6.89 11.39
CA PHE A 30 17.08 -7.05 9.98
C PHE A 30 15.87 -6.89 9.03
N ALA A 31 14.73 -7.48 9.38
CA ALA A 31 13.50 -7.33 8.61
C ALA A 31 13.03 -5.87 8.56
N ALA A 32 13.09 -5.15 9.70
CA ALA A 32 12.76 -3.74 9.78
C ALA A 32 13.70 -2.86 8.93
N ALA A 33 14.99 -3.17 8.90
CA ALA A 33 15.95 -2.47 8.05
C ALA A 33 15.61 -2.62 6.56
N ILE A 34 15.34 -3.85 6.09
CA ILE A 34 14.93 -4.11 4.71
C ILE A 34 13.60 -3.41 4.39
N GLY A 35 12.62 -3.53 5.29
CA GLY A 35 11.32 -2.87 5.16
C GLY A 35 11.45 -1.35 5.03
N THR A 36 12.35 -0.74 5.79
CA THR A 36 12.62 0.70 5.71
C THR A 36 13.19 1.10 4.34
N VAL A 37 14.11 0.32 3.78
CA VAL A 37 14.66 0.58 2.45
C VAL A 37 13.57 0.51 1.38
N LEU A 38 12.74 -0.54 1.41
CA LEU A 38 11.61 -0.71 0.50
C LEU A 38 10.59 0.43 0.63
N TYR A 39 10.34 0.87 1.86
CA TYR A 39 9.47 2.01 2.14
C TYR A 39 9.99 3.31 1.50
N VAL A 40 11.30 3.57 1.57
CA VAL A 40 11.90 4.75 0.91
C VAL A 40 11.70 4.69 -0.61
N PHE A 41 11.84 3.52 -1.23
CA PHE A 41 11.54 3.35 -2.67
C PHE A 41 10.08 3.66 -2.99
N GLU A 42 9.15 3.19 -2.16
CA GLU A 42 7.72 3.46 -2.29
C GLU A 42 7.41 4.96 -2.22
N ALA A 43 7.90 5.62 -1.16
CA ALA A 43 7.65 7.02 -0.88
C ALA A 43 8.19 7.91 -2.01
N ILE A 44 9.38 7.61 -2.53
CA ILE A 44 9.96 8.33 -3.67
C ILE A 44 9.14 8.11 -4.94
N GLY A 45 8.68 6.88 -5.19
CA GLY A 45 7.80 6.56 -6.32
C GLY A 45 6.54 7.42 -6.27
N LEU A 46 5.80 7.32 -5.17
CA LEU A 46 4.52 8.03 -4.98
C LEU A 46 4.68 9.54 -4.95
N TYR A 47 5.74 10.06 -4.32
CA TYR A 47 6.08 11.49 -4.35
C TYR A 47 6.22 12.02 -5.78
N ARG A 48 6.99 11.32 -6.64
CA ARG A 48 7.19 11.76 -8.02
C ARG A 48 5.93 11.63 -8.88
N LEU A 49 5.15 10.57 -8.69
CA LEU A 49 3.84 10.43 -9.36
C LEU A 49 2.88 11.56 -8.95
N ALA A 50 2.77 11.86 -7.66
CA ALA A 50 1.90 12.92 -7.15
C ALA A 50 2.32 14.30 -7.65
N LYS A 51 3.64 14.58 -7.65
CA LYS A 51 4.20 15.85 -8.16
C LYS A 51 3.90 16.06 -9.64
N LYS A 52 4.05 15.01 -10.47
CA LYS A 52 3.73 15.08 -11.90
C LYS A 52 2.26 15.36 -12.20
N ARG A 53 1.37 14.99 -11.29
CA ARG A 53 -0.09 15.17 -11.43
C ARG A 53 -0.63 16.45 -10.81
N GLY A 54 0.22 17.28 -10.20
CA GLY A 54 -0.25 18.49 -9.52
C GLY A 54 -1.14 18.20 -8.30
N ILE A 55 -1.01 17.02 -7.70
CA ILE A 55 -1.80 16.66 -6.51
C ILE A 55 -1.35 17.53 -5.33
N PRO A 56 -2.26 18.27 -4.66
CA PRO A 56 -1.87 19.05 -3.49
C PRO A 56 -1.47 18.10 -2.36
N LEU A 57 -0.44 18.50 -1.61
CA LEU A 57 0.16 17.77 -0.48
C LEU A 57 1.01 16.53 -0.86
N TYR A 58 1.75 16.58 -1.96
CA TYR A 58 2.67 15.51 -2.40
C TYR A 58 3.74 15.11 -1.36
N GLY A 59 4.10 16.00 -0.42
CA GLY A 59 5.05 15.71 0.65
C GLY A 59 4.57 14.65 1.66
N LEU A 60 3.26 14.42 1.75
CA LEU A 60 2.66 13.43 2.66
C LEU A 60 2.99 11.97 2.26
N ALA A 61 3.51 11.71 1.06
CA ALA A 61 3.95 10.37 0.65
C ALA A 61 5.06 9.79 1.55
N TRP A 62 5.81 10.64 2.25
CA TRP A 62 6.87 10.25 3.19
C TRP A 62 6.37 9.80 4.56
N VAL A 63 5.07 9.90 4.84
CA VAL A 63 4.49 9.44 6.10
C VAL A 63 3.73 8.14 5.84
N PRO A 64 4.01 7.03 6.54
CA PRO A 64 3.44 5.71 6.22
C PRO A 64 1.92 5.71 6.11
N ILE A 65 1.25 6.43 7.01
CA ILE A 65 -0.22 6.52 7.07
C ILE A 65 -0.79 7.36 5.91
N PHE A 66 -0.13 8.45 5.52
CA PHE A 66 -0.62 9.30 4.45
C PHE A 66 -0.17 8.83 3.06
N ASN A 67 0.78 7.90 2.99
CA ASN A 67 1.21 7.31 1.75
C ASN A 67 0.05 6.57 1.04
N THR A 68 -0.78 5.84 1.81
CA THR A 68 -1.99 5.17 1.30
C THR A 68 -3.04 6.16 0.80
N TYR A 69 -3.14 7.33 1.42
CA TYR A 69 -4.00 8.43 0.95
C TYR A 69 -3.53 9.01 -0.38
N ILE A 70 -2.22 9.26 -0.53
CA ILE A 70 -1.65 9.75 -1.78
C ILE A 70 -1.83 8.72 -2.89
N LEU A 71 -1.58 7.44 -2.60
CA LEU A 71 -1.84 6.33 -3.52
C LEU A 71 -3.31 6.30 -3.94
N GLY A 72 -4.25 6.38 -2.99
CA GLY A 72 -5.69 6.44 -3.26
C GLY A 72 -6.08 7.66 -4.10
N LYS A 73 -5.44 8.82 -3.88
CA LYS A 73 -5.70 10.06 -4.62
C LYS A 73 -5.17 10.00 -6.04
N ILE A 74 -4.01 9.38 -6.27
CA ILE A 74 -3.50 9.08 -7.61
C ILE A 74 -4.45 8.11 -8.32
N ALA A 75 -4.95 7.08 -7.63
CA ALA A 75 -5.91 6.14 -8.21
C ALA A 75 -7.27 6.79 -8.56
N ASP A 76 -7.77 7.70 -7.70
CA ASP A 76 -8.97 8.50 -7.97
C ASP A 76 -8.77 9.42 -9.18
N ASP A 77 -7.60 10.03 -9.32
CA ASP A 77 -7.24 10.87 -10.48
C ASP A 77 -7.13 10.05 -11.77
N VAL A 78 -6.49 8.87 -11.75
CA VAL A 78 -6.50 7.94 -12.90
C VAL A 78 -7.93 7.59 -13.32
N ASN A 79 -8.79 7.25 -12.36
CA ASN A 79 -10.18 6.92 -12.65
C ASN A 79 -10.96 8.11 -13.21
N PHE A 80 -10.71 9.32 -12.71
CA PHE A 80 -11.31 10.53 -13.26
C PHE A 80 -10.88 10.73 -14.72
N CYS A 81 -9.57 10.65 -15.00
CA CYS A 81 -9.03 10.77 -16.36
C CYS A 81 -9.55 9.70 -17.34
N ARG A 82 -9.87 8.50 -16.85
CA ARG A 82 -10.22 7.35 -17.73
C ARG A 82 -11.69 6.99 -17.78
N ARG A 83 -12.44 7.20 -16.70
CA ARG A 83 -13.86 6.83 -16.58
C ARG A 83 -14.78 8.01 -16.36
N ASN A 84 -14.24 9.23 -16.23
CA ASN A 84 -14.99 10.44 -15.86
C ASN A 84 -15.85 10.24 -14.59
N LYS A 85 -15.43 9.37 -13.68
CA LYS A 85 -16.12 9.09 -12.41
C LYS A 85 -15.25 9.54 -11.25
N ARG A 86 -15.78 10.46 -10.44
CA ARG A 86 -15.19 10.88 -9.18
C ARG A 86 -15.40 9.79 -8.14
N THR A 87 -14.35 9.07 -7.78
CA THR A 87 -14.38 8.12 -6.67
C THR A 87 -13.75 8.76 -5.41
N LYS A 88 -14.16 8.31 -4.22
CA LYS A 88 -13.65 8.81 -2.93
C LYS A 88 -12.73 7.80 -2.24
N TYR A 89 -11.95 7.02 -3.00
CA TYR A 89 -11.14 5.94 -2.42
C TYR A 89 -10.07 6.49 -1.48
N SER A 90 -9.48 7.64 -1.81
CA SER A 90 -8.49 8.33 -0.96
C SER A 90 -8.93 8.51 0.50
N GLY A 91 -10.16 8.98 0.74
CA GLY A 91 -10.68 9.18 2.10
C GLY A 91 -10.99 7.87 2.84
N ILE A 92 -11.55 6.89 2.14
CA ILE A 92 -11.89 5.57 2.71
C ILE A 92 -10.63 4.82 3.11
N LEU A 93 -9.62 4.78 2.22
CA LEU A 93 -8.33 4.16 2.47
C LEU A 93 -7.62 4.79 3.66
N LEU A 94 -7.62 6.13 3.77
CA LEU A 94 -7.01 6.83 4.90
C LEU A 94 -7.69 6.48 6.22
N GLY A 95 -9.03 6.57 6.29
CA GLY A 95 -9.77 6.28 7.52
C GLY A 95 -9.56 4.84 7.99
N LEU A 96 -9.59 3.89 7.06
CA LEU A 96 -9.35 2.48 7.34
C LEU A 96 -7.90 2.23 7.79
N THR A 97 -6.92 2.87 7.12
CA THR A 97 -5.50 2.76 7.50
C THR A 97 -5.27 3.25 8.92
N ILE A 98 -5.82 4.42 9.28
CA ILE A 98 -5.68 4.97 10.63
C ILE A 98 -6.28 4.00 11.66
N ALA A 99 -7.51 3.52 11.43
CA ALA A 99 -8.19 2.63 12.35
C ALA A 99 -7.41 1.32 12.59
N VAL A 100 -6.97 0.67 11.50
CA VAL A 100 -6.18 -0.57 11.58
C VAL A 100 -4.83 -0.33 12.25
N THR A 101 -4.11 0.75 11.87
CA THR A 101 -2.79 1.04 12.44
C THR A 101 -2.85 1.32 13.94
N VAL A 102 -3.83 2.11 14.39
CA VAL A 102 -4.03 2.38 15.82
C VAL A 102 -4.34 1.10 16.58
N LEU A 103 -5.22 0.25 16.03
CA LEU A 103 -5.58 -1.02 16.64
C LEU A 103 -4.37 -1.98 16.74
N SER A 104 -3.60 -2.11 15.65
CA SER A 104 -2.35 -2.89 15.64
C SER A 104 -1.32 -2.38 16.65
N LEU A 105 -1.17 -1.05 16.77
CA LEU A 105 -0.26 -0.47 17.75
C LEU A 105 -0.69 -0.77 19.18
N VAL A 106 -1.99 -0.67 19.51
CA VAL A 106 -2.49 -1.00 20.84
C VAL A 106 -2.20 -2.46 21.19
N VAL A 107 -2.56 -3.40 20.32
CA VAL A 107 -2.31 -4.84 20.54
C VAL A 107 -0.81 -5.14 20.60
N GLY A 108 -0.02 -4.51 19.73
CA GLY A 108 1.44 -4.65 19.68
C GLY A 108 2.14 -4.12 20.93
N ILE A 109 1.74 -2.94 21.43
CA ILE A 109 2.29 -2.35 22.66
C ILE A 109 1.93 -3.21 23.87
N VAL A 110 0.67 -3.67 23.99
CA VAL A 110 0.26 -4.56 25.09
C VAL A 110 1.09 -5.85 25.06
N SER A 111 1.24 -6.45 23.87
CA SER A 111 2.05 -7.67 23.69
C SER A 111 3.53 -7.44 24.03
N ALA A 112 4.12 -6.33 23.60
CA ALA A 112 5.51 -5.98 23.89
C ALA A 112 5.73 -5.70 25.38
N CYS A 113 4.83 -4.97 26.04
CA CYS A 113 4.88 -4.73 27.47
C CYS A 113 4.85 -6.04 28.26
N LEU A 114 3.99 -6.98 27.87
CA LEU A 114 3.91 -8.31 28.50
C LEU A 114 5.12 -9.16 28.19
N PHE A 115 5.72 -9.05 27.00
CA PHE A 115 6.95 -9.77 26.69
C PHE A 115 8.13 -9.27 27.52
N LEU A 116 8.29 -7.95 27.62
CA LEU A 116 9.42 -7.33 28.33
C LEU A 116 9.33 -7.47 29.85
N ASN A 117 8.12 -7.48 30.42
CA ASN A 117 7.89 -7.49 31.87
C ASN A 117 7.27 -8.80 32.38
N GLY A 118 6.83 -9.68 31.48
CA GLY A 118 6.11 -10.90 31.83
C GLY A 118 6.96 -11.84 32.66
N GLY A 119 8.26 -11.95 32.34
CA GLY A 119 9.19 -12.78 33.12
C GLY A 119 9.12 -12.49 34.62
N ASP A 120 9.20 -11.22 35.02
CA ASP A 120 9.16 -10.84 36.43
C ASP A 120 7.75 -10.88 37.02
N PHE A 121 6.73 -10.49 36.25
CA PHE A 121 5.33 -10.50 36.71
C PHE A 121 4.80 -11.92 36.97
N TYR A 122 5.08 -12.87 36.07
CA TYR A 122 4.61 -14.26 36.19
C TYR A 122 5.41 -15.09 37.20
N PHE A 123 6.66 -14.70 37.53
CA PHE A 123 7.46 -15.40 38.54
C PHE A 123 7.28 -14.86 39.97
N THR A 124 6.89 -13.60 40.15
CA THR A 124 6.76 -12.96 41.48
C THR A 124 5.35 -12.99 42.06
N GLN A 125 4.34 -13.12 41.20
CA GLN A 125 2.94 -13.30 41.60
C GLN A 125 2.60 -14.78 41.44
N ASP A 126 1.92 -15.39 42.41
CA ASP A 126 1.41 -16.77 42.34
C ASP A 126 0.26 -16.90 41.32
N VAL A 127 0.48 -16.45 40.09
CA VAL A 127 -0.50 -16.49 39.00
C VAL A 127 -0.68 -17.94 38.59
N LEU A 128 -1.93 -18.39 38.54
CA LEU A 128 -2.24 -19.74 38.12
C LEU A 128 -1.80 -19.94 36.66
N PRO A 129 -1.18 -21.08 36.31
CA PRO A 129 -0.79 -21.36 34.93
C PRO A 129 -1.94 -21.18 33.91
N GLY A 130 -3.18 -21.45 34.34
CA GLY A 130 -4.38 -21.27 33.52
C GLY A 130 -4.65 -19.81 33.12
N ASP A 131 -4.39 -18.85 34.00
CA ASP A 131 -4.64 -17.42 33.73
C ASP A 131 -3.65 -16.87 32.69
N VAL A 132 -2.39 -17.33 32.76
CA VAL A 132 -1.36 -17.00 31.77
C VAL A 132 -1.70 -17.59 30.40
N MET A 133 -2.15 -18.85 30.35
CA MET A 133 -2.58 -19.48 29.10
C MET A 133 -3.80 -18.78 28.48
N LEU A 134 -4.79 -18.38 29.30
CA LEU A 134 -5.95 -17.63 28.85
C LEU A 134 -5.57 -16.26 28.28
N LEU A 135 -4.66 -15.54 28.95
CA LEU A 135 -4.18 -14.23 28.49
C LEU A 135 -3.46 -14.34 27.14
N VAL A 136 -2.55 -15.31 27.00
CA VAL A 136 -1.85 -15.58 25.73
C VAL A 136 -2.85 -15.93 24.62
N PHE A 137 -3.84 -16.77 24.92
CA PHE A 137 -4.89 -17.11 23.96
C PHE A 137 -5.71 -15.88 23.52
N LEU A 138 -6.09 -15.00 24.45
CA LEU A 138 -6.82 -13.77 24.14
C LEU A 138 -6.01 -12.79 23.29
N LEU A 139 -4.70 -12.65 23.56
CA LEU A 139 -3.82 -11.81 22.75
C LEU A 139 -3.66 -12.38 21.34
N PHE A 140 -3.53 -13.70 21.21
CA PHE A 140 -3.46 -14.36 19.91
C PHE A 140 -4.78 -14.18 19.13
N ALA A 141 -5.92 -14.38 19.80
CA ALA A 141 -7.24 -14.15 19.22
C ALA A 141 -7.40 -12.69 18.76
N CYS A 142 -7.06 -11.71 19.62
CA CYS A 142 -7.12 -10.30 19.27
C CYS A 142 -6.19 -9.96 18.09
N GLY A 143 -4.94 -10.42 18.13
CA GLY A 143 -3.97 -10.24 17.05
C GLY A 143 -4.46 -10.81 15.72
N SER A 144 -5.03 -12.03 15.72
CA SER A 144 -5.60 -12.63 14.51
C SER A 144 -6.75 -11.82 13.90
N LEU A 145 -7.62 -11.23 14.73
CA LEU A 145 -8.71 -10.36 14.25
C LEU A 145 -8.17 -9.10 13.57
N VAL A 146 -7.12 -8.50 14.15
CA VAL A 146 -6.44 -7.35 13.55
C VAL A 146 -5.80 -7.71 12.21
N SER A 147 -5.19 -8.90 12.10
CA SER A 147 -4.63 -9.39 10.84
C SER A 147 -5.70 -9.54 9.76
N VAL A 148 -6.89 -10.05 10.10
CA VAL A 148 -8.01 -10.14 9.14
C VAL A 148 -8.42 -8.76 8.62
N LEU A 149 -8.54 -7.77 9.50
CA LEU A 149 -8.85 -6.38 9.08
C LEU A 149 -7.74 -5.78 8.22
N SER A 150 -6.48 -6.13 8.50
CA SER A 150 -5.31 -5.69 7.73
C SER A 150 -5.32 -6.26 6.31
N ILE A 151 -5.66 -7.55 6.15
CA ILE A 151 -5.81 -8.19 4.84
C ILE A 151 -6.90 -7.49 4.01
N VAL A 152 -8.03 -7.13 4.63
CA VAL A 152 -9.09 -6.39 3.94
C VAL A 152 -8.58 -5.05 3.41
N LEU A 153 -7.81 -4.32 4.23
CA LEU A 153 -7.18 -3.07 3.82
C LEU A 153 -6.19 -3.26 2.66
N GLU A 154 -5.38 -4.31 2.69
CA GLU A 154 -4.45 -4.64 1.60
C GLU A 154 -5.17 -4.91 0.29
N VAL A 155 -6.30 -5.62 0.31
CA VAL A 155 -7.12 -5.84 -0.89
C VAL A 155 -7.58 -4.50 -1.49
N PHE A 156 -8.01 -3.54 -0.67
CA PHE A 156 -8.37 -2.21 -1.16
C PHE A 156 -7.16 -1.45 -1.73
N LEU A 157 -5.99 -1.60 -1.12
CA LEU A 157 -4.73 -1.02 -1.63
C LEU A 157 -4.35 -1.62 -2.98
N PHE A 158 -4.42 -2.94 -3.15
CA PHE A 158 -4.17 -3.63 -4.41
C PHE A 158 -5.16 -3.18 -5.51
N ILE A 159 -6.45 -3.05 -5.20
CA ILE A 159 -7.41 -2.50 -6.16
C ILE A 159 -7.04 -1.07 -6.59
N ALA A 160 -6.56 -0.23 -5.66
CA ALA A 160 -6.09 1.11 -5.98
C ALA A 160 -4.78 1.08 -6.81
N LEU A 161 -3.87 0.18 -6.47
CA LEU A 161 -2.59 -0.03 -7.15
C LEU A 161 -2.78 -0.53 -8.59
N TYR A 162 -3.65 -1.51 -8.80
CA TYR A 162 -4.03 -2.01 -10.11
C TYR A 162 -4.51 -0.88 -11.04
N ARG A 163 -5.31 0.07 -10.50
CA ARG A 163 -5.75 1.24 -11.28
C ARG A 163 -4.59 2.11 -11.71
N ILE A 164 -3.60 2.29 -10.85
CA ILE A 164 -2.37 3.02 -11.18
C ILE A 164 -1.60 2.25 -12.27
N TYR A 165 -1.32 0.96 -12.05
CA TYR A 165 -0.60 0.12 -13.02
C TYR A 165 -1.27 0.12 -14.39
N TYR A 166 -2.58 -0.11 -14.43
CA TYR A 166 -3.37 -0.07 -15.65
C TYR A 166 -3.39 1.31 -16.31
N GLY A 167 -3.24 2.40 -15.55
CA GLY A 167 -3.11 3.76 -16.10
C GLY A 167 -1.77 4.03 -16.80
N TYR A 168 -0.67 3.46 -16.31
CA TYR A 168 0.68 3.74 -16.82
C TYR A 168 1.22 2.66 -17.77
N ASP A 169 0.77 1.42 -17.66
CA ASP A 169 1.19 0.29 -18.50
C ASP A 169 0.05 -0.72 -18.62
N GLN A 170 -0.84 -0.53 -19.60
CA GLN A 170 -2.04 -1.35 -19.77
C GLN A 170 -1.74 -2.82 -20.08
N MET A 171 -0.64 -3.11 -20.78
CA MET A 171 -0.31 -4.46 -21.24
C MET A 171 0.25 -5.32 -20.09
N ASN A 172 1.08 -4.71 -19.22
CA ASN A 172 1.74 -5.41 -18.14
C ASN A 172 1.08 -5.19 -16.76
N ALA A 173 -0.03 -4.43 -16.69
CA ALA A 173 -0.68 -4.09 -15.43
C ALA A 173 -1.02 -5.30 -14.55
N THR A 174 -1.63 -6.33 -15.15
CA THR A 174 -1.99 -7.56 -14.44
C THR A 174 -0.75 -8.30 -13.96
N LEU A 175 0.35 -8.28 -14.73
CA LEU A 175 1.61 -8.90 -14.33
C LEU A 175 2.20 -8.21 -13.11
N TYR A 176 2.26 -6.87 -13.10
CA TYR A 176 2.75 -6.12 -11.95
C TYR A 176 1.88 -6.34 -10.71
N GLU A 177 0.57 -6.45 -10.89
CA GLU A 177 -0.36 -6.71 -9.79
C GLU A 177 -0.16 -8.12 -9.22
N VAL A 178 -0.18 -9.15 -10.05
CA VAL A 178 0.04 -10.54 -9.63
C VAL A 178 1.40 -10.70 -8.97
N LEU A 179 2.44 -10.06 -9.51
CA LEU A 179 3.78 -10.13 -8.91
C LEU A 179 3.85 -9.34 -7.59
N SER A 180 3.10 -8.25 -7.46
CA SER A 180 2.97 -7.51 -6.19
C SER A 180 2.23 -8.32 -5.12
N ILE A 181 1.21 -9.09 -5.51
CA ILE A 181 0.46 -9.97 -4.60
C ILE A 181 1.34 -11.15 -4.17
N LEU A 182 2.05 -11.79 -5.10
CA LEU A 182 2.92 -12.93 -4.81
C LEU A 182 4.19 -12.52 -4.05
N PHE A 183 4.72 -11.34 -4.36
CA PHE A 183 5.91 -10.78 -3.76
C PHE A 183 5.64 -9.33 -3.34
N SER A 184 5.15 -9.13 -2.11
CA SER A 184 4.76 -7.81 -1.59
C SER A 184 5.88 -6.76 -1.64
N PHE A 185 7.15 -7.19 -1.62
CA PHE A 185 8.30 -6.29 -1.75
C PHE A 185 8.47 -5.69 -3.17
N MET A 186 7.76 -6.20 -4.18
CA MET A 186 7.83 -5.70 -5.56
C MET A 186 7.00 -4.44 -5.78
N THR A 187 5.93 -4.22 -5.01
CA THR A 187 5.08 -3.02 -5.06
C THR A 187 5.87 -1.71 -5.07
N PRO A 188 6.78 -1.44 -4.12
CA PRO A 188 7.57 -0.21 -4.11
C PRO A 188 8.48 -0.08 -5.33
N ILE A 189 9.03 -1.19 -5.81
CA ILE A 189 9.92 -1.22 -6.99
C ILE A 189 9.14 -0.85 -8.25
N PHE A 190 7.95 -1.42 -8.44
CA PHE A 190 7.10 -1.10 -9.59
C PHE A 190 6.61 0.34 -9.58
N LEU A 191 6.17 0.85 -8.43
CA LEU A 191 5.82 2.27 -8.30
C LEU A 191 7.01 3.18 -8.65
N PHE A 192 8.22 2.81 -8.24
CA PHE A 192 9.43 3.53 -8.59
C PHE A 192 9.77 3.46 -10.09
N ILE A 193 9.53 2.34 -10.76
CA ILE A 193 9.72 2.21 -12.22
C ILE A 193 8.69 3.08 -12.96
N LEU A 194 7.42 3.01 -12.54
CA LEU A 194 6.31 3.71 -13.20
C LEU A 194 6.38 5.23 -13.05
N ARG A 195 7.07 5.75 -12.03
CA ARG A 195 7.20 7.21 -11.78
C ARG A 195 7.68 8.01 -12.99
N ASN A 196 8.47 7.38 -13.87
CA ASN A 196 9.04 8.04 -15.03
C ASN A 196 8.13 7.98 -16.27
N ARG A 197 7.13 7.09 -16.29
CA ARG A 197 6.26 6.91 -17.45
C ARG A 197 5.17 7.98 -17.52
N PRO A 198 4.76 8.40 -18.73
CA PRO A 198 3.57 9.22 -18.92
C PRO A 198 2.31 8.39 -18.67
N LEU A 199 1.21 9.06 -18.33
CA LEU A 199 -0.11 8.42 -18.26
C LEU A 199 -0.54 8.03 -19.69
N LEU A 200 -0.97 6.79 -19.89
CA LEU A 200 -1.45 6.36 -21.19
C LEU A 200 -2.82 6.97 -21.50
N PRO A 201 -3.09 7.30 -22.78
CA PRO A 201 -4.41 7.73 -23.18
C PRO A 201 -5.46 6.66 -22.80
N PRO A 202 -6.70 7.05 -22.49
CA PRO A 202 -7.74 6.10 -22.15
C PRO A 202 -7.98 5.14 -23.31
N ASP A 203 -7.94 3.84 -23.03
CA ASP A 203 -8.27 2.80 -24.01
C ASP A 203 -9.71 3.01 -24.53
N PRO A 204 -9.90 3.16 -25.86
CA PRO A 204 -11.22 3.34 -26.48
C PRO A 204 -12.25 2.28 -26.08
N ARG A 205 -11.82 1.07 -25.70
CA ARG A 205 -12.70 -0.04 -25.30
C ARG A 205 -13.28 0.12 -23.89
N THR A 206 -12.58 0.83 -23.02
CA THR A 206 -12.98 1.04 -21.60
C THR A 206 -13.40 2.48 -21.31
N PHE A 207 -13.22 3.37 -22.29
CA PHE A 207 -13.52 4.78 -22.19
C PHE A 207 -15.01 5.03 -22.45
N ALA A 208 -15.78 5.24 -21.39
CA ALA A 208 -17.22 5.50 -21.45
C ALA A 208 -17.58 6.92 -21.94
N GLY A 209 -16.59 7.75 -22.29
CA GLY A 209 -16.74 9.20 -22.34
C GLY A 209 -16.28 9.87 -23.63
N GLY A 210 -16.35 9.24 -24.80
CA GLY A 210 -16.26 9.90 -26.14
C GLY A 210 -14.96 10.64 -26.54
N VAL A 211 -14.41 11.53 -25.72
CA VAL A 211 -13.12 12.21 -25.89
C VAL A 211 -12.32 12.26 -24.56
N PRO A 212 -11.04 11.82 -24.52
CA PRO A 212 -10.20 11.93 -23.32
C PRO A 212 -10.01 13.41 -22.91
N PRO A 213 -9.90 13.73 -21.61
CA PRO A 213 -9.73 15.11 -21.15
C PRO A 213 -8.50 15.76 -21.79
N MET A 214 -8.72 16.83 -22.57
CA MET A 214 -7.68 17.69 -23.14
C MET A 214 -6.81 18.23 -22.00
N GLY A 215 -5.57 17.75 -21.92
CA GLY A 215 -4.65 18.04 -20.81
C GLY A 215 -3.68 16.91 -20.53
N MET A 216 -3.93 15.70 -21.07
CA MET A 216 -2.88 14.71 -21.21
C MET A 216 -1.91 15.24 -22.28
N THR A 217 -0.72 15.66 -21.88
CA THR A 217 0.36 15.95 -22.84
C THR A 217 0.64 14.68 -23.63
N GLN A 218 0.04 14.61 -24.81
CA GLN A 218 0.36 13.64 -25.83
C GLN A 218 1.84 13.81 -26.14
N PRO A 219 2.68 12.76 -26.10
CA PRO A 219 4.02 12.85 -26.65
C PRO A 219 3.84 13.26 -28.11
N ALA A 220 4.31 14.45 -28.46
CA ALA A 220 4.31 14.94 -29.82
C ALA A 220 5.21 13.99 -30.64
N GLY A 221 4.61 13.07 -31.37
CA GLY A 221 5.34 12.08 -32.14
C GLY A 221 4.53 10.81 -32.35
N GLU A 222 3.48 10.90 -33.16
CA GLU A 222 3.21 9.98 -34.27
C GLU A 222 1.85 10.35 -34.88
N GLY A 223 1.87 10.61 -36.19
CA GLY A 223 0.83 11.33 -36.90
C GLY A 223 -0.55 10.70 -36.80
N MET A 224 -1.48 11.43 -36.18
CA MET A 224 -2.89 11.38 -36.56
C MET A 224 -3.28 12.79 -36.93
N THR A 225 -3.33 13.04 -38.24
CA THR A 225 -4.05 14.16 -38.83
C THR A 225 -5.44 14.23 -38.19
N PRO A 226 -5.91 15.41 -37.74
CA PRO A 226 -7.25 15.54 -37.20
C PRO A 226 -8.28 15.06 -38.24
N PRO A 227 -9.38 14.41 -37.82
CA PRO A 227 -10.45 14.09 -38.73
C PRO A 227 -11.00 15.41 -39.28
N VAL A 228 -10.98 15.52 -40.61
CA VAL A 228 -11.51 16.65 -41.36
C VAL A 228 -12.90 16.96 -40.83
N THR A 229 -13.04 18.13 -40.21
CA THR A 229 -14.31 18.70 -39.81
C THR A 229 -15.09 18.95 -41.09
N ALA A 230 -16.01 18.05 -41.44
CA ALA A 230 -16.97 18.27 -42.51
C ALA A 230 -18.05 19.22 -42.00
N GLU A 231 -17.71 20.50 -41.84
CA GLU A 231 -18.70 21.54 -41.57
C GLU A 231 -18.21 22.89 -42.11
N ASN A 232 -19.09 23.53 -42.88
CA ASN A 232 -19.01 24.89 -43.44
C ASN A 232 -18.41 25.04 -44.85
N ASN A 233 -19.05 24.41 -45.84
CA ASN A 233 -19.18 25.02 -47.17
C ASN A 233 -20.39 25.98 -47.16
N PHE A 234 -20.23 27.14 -46.53
CA PHE A 234 -21.12 28.29 -46.71
C PHE A 234 -20.28 29.42 -47.28
N ASP A 235 -20.29 29.53 -48.62
CA ASP A 235 -19.74 30.66 -49.35
C ASP A 235 -20.83 31.73 -49.50
N PRO A 236 -20.74 32.89 -48.81
CA PRO A 236 -21.74 33.95 -48.92
C PRO A 236 -21.56 34.84 -50.17
N THR A 237 -20.73 34.48 -51.15
CA THR A 237 -20.41 35.38 -52.27
C THR A 237 -21.22 35.19 -53.55
N ASN A 238 -22.13 34.21 -53.64
CA ASN A 238 -22.99 34.07 -54.82
C ASN A 238 -24.40 34.63 -54.63
N ARG A 239 -24.51 35.96 -54.60
CA ARG A 239 -25.73 36.68 -54.97
C ARG A 239 -25.41 37.52 -56.19
N LYS A 240 -25.78 37.04 -57.38
CA LYS A 240 -26.06 37.85 -58.58
C LYS A 240 -26.81 37.00 -59.62
N ASP A 241 -28.07 37.42 -59.80
CA ASP A 241 -28.76 37.58 -61.08
C ASP A 241 -29.40 36.37 -61.78
N VAL A 242 -30.69 36.60 -62.08
CA VAL A 242 -31.68 35.92 -62.96
C VAL A 242 -32.54 34.82 -62.32
#